data_AF-A0A836M4B1-F1
#
_entry.id   AF-A0A836M4B1-F1
#
_cell.length_a   1.000
_cell.length_b   1.000
_cell.length_c   1.000
_cell.angle_alpha   90.00
_cell.angle_beta   90.00
_cell.angle_gamma   90.00
#
_symmetry.space_group_name_H-M   'P 1'
#
loop_
_entity.id
_entity.type
_entity.pdbx_description
1 polymer ?
#
loop_
_entity_poly.entity_id
_entity_poly.type
_entity_poly.pdbx_seq_one_letter_code
_entity_poly.pdbx_strand_id
1 'polypeptide(L)'
;MREAEVPKASFYNYFHSKERLIEMCLHFQKDVLKEQVRSIIYIQKDLILREKLKKIFFLHTSLDGYYHLLFRAIFEIEKLYPAAYQAVVQYRYWLTTEVYKLLLTVKKDATKSDSDMFLFTLEGAIIQLLDETMGDTRELLFAYILKGIFLKD
;
A
#
# COMPACT_ATOMS: atom_id res chain seq x y z
N MET A 1 -14.74 -24.45 -7.12
CA MET A 1 -15.03 -24.78 -5.71
C MET A 1 -15.37 -23.48 -4.98
N ARG A 2 -16.19 -23.49 -3.91
CA ARG A 2 -16.26 -22.31 -3.01
C ARG A 2 -14.96 -22.35 -2.23
N GLU A 3 -14.02 -21.44 -2.50
CA GLU A 3 -12.67 -21.48 -1.91
C GLU A 3 -12.66 -21.54 -0.38
N ALA A 4 -13.64 -20.92 0.28
CA ALA A 4 -13.77 -20.94 1.74
C ALA A 4 -14.58 -22.14 2.28
N GLU A 5 -15.16 -22.98 1.43
CA GLU A 5 -16.04 -24.11 1.79
C GLU A 5 -17.23 -23.74 2.72
N VAL A 6 -17.58 -22.46 2.83
CA VAL A 6 -18.66 -21.98 3.71
C VAL A 6 -20.05 -22.09 3.03
N PRO A 7 -21.09 -22.56 3.75
CA PRO A 7 -22.47 -22.48 3.29
C PRO A 7 -22.94 -21.03 3.08
N LYS A 8 -23.74 -20.79 2.04
CA LYS A 8 -24.27 -19.44 1.74
C LYS A 8 -25.03 -18.84 2.94
N ALA A 9 -25.83 -19.64 3.64
CA ALA A 9 -26.55 -19.17 4.83
C ALA A 9 -25.60 -18.69 5.94
N SER A 10 -24.55 -19.46 6.23
CA SER A 10 -23.52 -19.08 7.20
C SER A 10 -22.82 -17.79 6.78
N PHE A 11 -22.51 -17.60 5.50
CA PHE A 11 -21.93 -16.35 4.99
C PHE A 11 -22.81 -15.13 5.33
N TYR A 12 -24.11 -15.17 5.02
CA TYR A 12 -25.02 -14.05 5.29
C TYR A 12 -25.27 -13.85 6.79
N ASN A 13 -25.19 -14.90 7.60
CA ASN A 13 -25.27 -14.77 9.05
C ASN A 13 -24.08 -13.99 9.64
N TYR A 14 -22.87 -14.22 9.14
CA TYR A 14 -21.66 -13.55 9.63
C TYR A 14 -21.45 -12.15 9.04
N PHE A 15 -21.62 -12.02 7.72
CA PHE A 15 -21.22 -10.80 7.01
C PHE A 15 -22.40 -9.91 6.61
N HIS A 16 -23.63 -10.42 6.59
CA HIS A 16 -24.85 -9.73 6.14
C HIS A 16 -24.88 -9.31 4.67
N SER A 17 -23.76 -8.87 4.07
CA SER A 17 -23.64 -8.51 2.66
C SER A 17 -22.22 -8.71 2.12
N LYS A 18 -22.08 -8.71 0.79
CA LYS A 18 -20.77 -8.70 0.14
C LYS A 18 -19.99 -7.41 0.41
N GLU A 19 -20.68 -6.27 0.45
CA GLU A 19 -20.10 -4.97 0.78
C GLU A 19 -19.45 -5.00 2.16
N ARG A 20 -20.16 -5.54 3.16
CA ARG A 20 -19.65 -5.63 4.53
C ARG A 20 -18.45 -6.55 4.64
N LEU A 21 -18.42 -7.67 3.90
CA LEU A 21 -17.22 -8.51 3.79
C LEU A 21 -16.04 -7.71 3.23
N ILE A 22 -16.23 -7.00 2.11
CA ILE A 22 -15.17 -6.19 1.47
C ILE A 22 -14.65 -5.15 2.45
N GLU A 23 -15.56 -4.43 3.13
CA GLU A 23 -15.21 -3.43 4.13
C GLU A 23 -14.38 -4.04 5.27
N MET A 24 -14.77 -5.20 5.81
CA MET A 24 -14.03 -5.90 6.86
C MET A 24 -12.64 -6.34 6.40
N CYS A 25 -12.53 -6.89 5.18
CA CYS A 25 -11.24 -7.27 4.61
C CYS A 25 -10.32 -6.05 4.43
N LEU A 26 -10.82 -4.93 3.91
CA LEU A 26 -10.03 -3.70 3.76
C LEU A 26 -9.56 -3.15 5.11
N HIS A 27 -10.40 -3.20 6.15
CA HIS A 27 -10.01 -2.80 7.50
C HIS A 27 -8.93 -3.70 8.10
N PHE A 28 -9.11 -5.02 8.01
CA PHE A 28 -8.10 -5.95 8.50
C PHE A 28 -6.75 -5.73 7.82
N GLN A 29 -6.74 -5.65 6.49
CA GLN A 29 -5.51 -5.50 5.73
C GLN A 29 -4.82 -4.15 5.96
N LYS A 30 -5.59 -3.04 6.05
CA LYS A 30 -5.02 -1.73 6.33
C LYS A 30 -4.36 -1.67 7.71
N ASP A 31 -4.93 -2.34 8.72
CA ASP A 31 -4.42 -2.31 10.08
C ASP A 31 -3.15 -3.17 10.21
N VAL A 32 -3.11 -4.34 9.57
CA VAL A 32 -1.88 -5.16 9.49
C VAL A 32 -0.75 -4.39 8.81
N LEU A 33 -1.04 -3.74 7.67
CA LEU A 33 -0.05 -2.93 6.97
C LEU A 33 0.48 -1.78 7.82
N LYS A 34 -0.40 -1.09 8.57
CA LYS A 34 0.01 0.00 9.48
C LYS A 34 1.02 -0.49 10.51
N GLU A 35 0.78 -1.64 11.12
CA GLU A 35 1.69 -2.20 12.11
C GLU A 35 3.03 -2.62 11.48
N GLN A 36 3.01 -3.21 10.28
CA GLN A 36 4.24 -3.56 9.56
C GLN A 36 5.07 -2.32 9.19
N VAL A 37 4.44 -1.26 8.67
CA VAL A 37 5.11 0.01 8.35
C VAL A 37 5.65 0.67 9.61
N ARG A 38 4.87 0.73 10.71
CA ARG A 38 5.33 1.26 12.00
C ARG A 38 6.53 0.51 12.54
N SER A 39 6.54 -0.82 12.43
CA SER A 39 7.68 -1.65 12.82
C SER A 39 8.94 -1.28 12.03
N ILE A 40 8.82 -1.12 10.71
CA ILE A 40 9.94 -0.69 9.84
C ILE A 40 10.46 0.70 10.23
N ILE A 41 9.56 1.65 10.51
CA ILE A 41 9.95 3.04 10.77
C ILE A 41 10.53 3.22 12.18
N TYR A 42 9.85 2.68 13.20
CA TYR A 42 10.06 3.05 14.61
C TYR A 42 10.75 1.97 15.45
N ILE A 43 10.64 0.70 15.08
CA ILE A 43 11.20 -0.42 15.86
C ILE A 43 12.57 -0.83 15.30
N GLN A 44 12.69 -0.95 13.98
CA GLN A 44 13.93 -1.31 13.29
C GLN A 44 14.87 -0.09 13.19
N LYS A 45 15.55 0.22 14.31
CA LYS A 45 16.40 1.42 14.46
C LYS A 45 17.75 1.32 13.74
N ASP A 46 18.20 0.10 13.46
CA ASP A 46 19.43 -0.22 12.73
C ASP A 46 19.35 0.15 11.24
N LEU A 47 18.14 0.20 10.68
CA LEU A 47 17.94 0.53 9.28
C LEU A 47 18.14 2.01 8.98
N ILE A 48 18.93 2.31 7.95
CA ILE A 48 19.02 3.67 7.41
C ILE A 48 17.78 4.01 6.56
N LEU A 49 17.59 5.30 6.26
CA LEU A 49 16.42 5.80 5.52
C LEU A 49 16.14 5.02 4.23
N ARG A 50 17.18 4.78 3.42
CA ARG A 50 17.07 4.04 2.15
C ARG A 50 16.52 2.63 2.36
N GLU A 51 16.98 1.93 3.40
CA GLU A 51 16.55 0.56 3.69
C GLU A 51 15.11 0.51 4.19
N LYS A 52 14.71 1.47 5.03
CA LYS A 52 13.31 1.62 5.48
C LYS A 52 12.37 1.87 4.30
N LEU A 53 12.72 2.82 3.43
CA LEU A 53 11.94 3.10 2.22
C LEU A 53 11.88 1.88 1.30
N LYS A 54 12.98 1.12 1.15
CA LYS A 54 13.00 -0.11 0.36
C LYS A 54 12.04 -1.15 0.93
N LYS A 55 12.10 -1.43 2.24
CA LYS A 55 11.18 -2.38 2.88
C LYS A 55 9.73 -1.96 2.72
N ILE A 56 9.41 -0.67 2.91
CA ILE A 56 8.06 -0.15 2.69
C ILE A 56 7.65 -0.35 1.22
N PHE A 57 8.49 -0.01 0.26
CA PHE A 57 8.21 -0.18 -1.17
C PHE A 57 7.89 -1.64 -1.52
N PHE A 58 8.75 -2.58 -1.14
CA PHE A 58 8.54 -4.00 -1.42
C PHE A 58 7.36 -4.62 -0.67
N LEU A 59 7.07 -4.12 0.54
CA LEU A 59 5.87 -4.52 1.28
C LEU A 59 4.58 -4.20 0.52
N HIS A 60 4.54 -3.07 -0.20
CA HIS A 60 3.34 -2.62 -0.90
C HIS A 60 3.25 -3.11 -2.34
N THR A 61 4.38 -3.43 -2.98
CA THR A 61 4.40 -3.89 -4.38
C THR A 61 4.21 -5.40 -4.54
N SER A 62 4.06 -6.16 -3.45
CA SER A 62 3.80 -7.60 -3.54
C SER A 62 2.36 -7.88 -3.99
N LEU A 63 2.19 -8.67 -5.06
CA LEU A 63 0.86 -9.11 -5.54
C LEU A 63 0.17 -10.05 -4.53
N ASP A 64 0.94 -10.78 -3.74
CA ASP A 64 0.45 -11.61 -2.63
C ASP A 64 0.34 -10.82 -1.30
N GLY A 65 0.66 -9.52 -1.34
CA GLY A 65 0.69 -8.66 -0.16
C GLY A 65 -0.67 -8.05 0.17
N TYR A 66 -0.84 -7.66 1.45
CA TYR A 66 -2.06 -7.01 1.93
C TYR A 66 -2.40 -5.69 1.21
N TYR A 67 -1.43 -5.01 0.62
CA TYR A 67 -1.73 -3.78 -0.11
C TYR A 67 -2.43 -4.03 -1.45
N HIS A 68 -2.30 -5.24 -2.02
CA HIS A 68 -2.85 -5.54 -3.34
C HIS A 68 -4.38 -5.39 -3.39
N LEU A 69 -5.11 -5.80 -2.35
CA LEU A 69 -6.56 -5.58 -2.28
C LEU A 69 -6.92 -4.10 -2.18
N LEU A 70 -6.20 -3.34 -1.34
CA LEU A 70 -6.42 -1.89 -1.21
C LEU A 70 -6.17 -1.19 -2.55
N PHE A 71 -5.13 -1.60 -3.28
CA PHE A 71 -4.82 -1.10 -4.61
C PHE A 71 -5.93 -1.42 -5.61
N ARG A 72 -6.38 -2.68 -5.70
CA ARG A 72 -7.49 -3.07 -6.59
C ARG A 72 -8.79 -2.31 -6.29
N ALA A 73 -9.07 -2.08 -5.01
CA ALA A 73 -10.24 -1.34 -4.57
C ALA A 73 -10.29 0.11 -5.11
N ILE A 74 -9.14 0.72 -5.47
CA ILE A 74 -9.08 2.04 -6.12
C ILE A 74 -9.88 2.06 -7.43
N PHE A 75 -9.76 0.99 -8.23
CA PHE A 75 -10.37 0.93 -9.56
C PHE A 75 -11.76 0.30 -9.55
N GLU A 76 -12.07 -0.52 -8.55
CA GLU A 76 -13.23 -1.40 -8.60
C GLU A 76 -14.43 -0.91 -7.78
N ILE A 77 -14.20 -0.32 -6.60
CA ILE A 77 -15.29 -0.14 -5.61
C ILE A 77 -15.66 1.30 -5.29
N GLU A 78 -14.90 2.31 -5.74
CA GLU A 78 -15.13 3.72 -5.41
C GLU A 78 -16.60 4.14 -5.61
N LYS A 79 -17.19 3.78 -6.76
CA LYS A 79 -18.57 4.11 -7.10
C LYS A 79 -19.60 3.11 -6.57
N LEU A 80 -19.18 1.87 -6.30
CA LEU A 80 -20.09 0.79 -5.89
C LEU A 80 -20.31 0.79 -4.37
N TYR A 81 -19.24 0.99 -3.60
CA TYR A 81 -19.21 0.90 -2.14
C TYR A 81 -18.40 2.06 -1.54
N PRO A 82 -18.90 3.30 -1.62
CA PRO A 82 -18.16 4.50 -1.21
C PRO A 82 -17.77 4.48 0.27
N ALA A 83 -18.57 3.84 1.13
CA ALA A 83 -18.26 3.66 2.55
C ALA A 83 -17.03 2.76 2.75
N ALA A 84 -16.98 1.61 2.06
CA ALA A 84 -15.83 0.71 2.11
C ALA A 84 -14.58 1.36 1.49
N TYR A 85 -14.75 2.13 0.40
CA TYR A 85 -13.65 2.83 -0.27
C TYR A 85 -12.94 3.85 0.63
N GLN A 86 -13.62 4.41 1.65
CA GLN A 86 -12.97 5.30 2.63
C GLN A 86 -11.78 4.64 3.34
N ALA A 87 -11.79 3.31 3.53
CA ALA A 87 -10.66 2.60 4.12
C ALA A 87 -9.37 2.76 3.28
N VAL A 88 -9.51 2.75 1.94
CA VAL A 88 -8.40 2.92 0.99
C VAL A 88 -7.86 4.34 1.04
N VAL A 89 -8.76 5.34 0.98
CA VAL A 89 -8.41 6.76 1.06
C VAL A 89 -7.65 7.07 2.35
N GLN A 90 -8.18 6.62 3.49
CA GLN A 90 -7.56 6.79 4.80
C GLN A 90 -6.17 6.14 4.88
N TYR A 91 -6.02 4.94 4.31
CA TYR A 91 -4.73 4.25 4.32
C TYR A 91 -3.69 4.96 3.46
N ARG A 92 -4.04 5.37 2.23
CA ARG A 92 -3.12 6.10 1.34
C ARG A 92 -2.66 7.42 1.95
N TYR A 93 -3.59 8.20 2.52
CA TYR A 93 -3.26 9.44 3.23
C TYR A 93 -2.34 9.19 4.44
N TRP A 94 -2.61 8.14 5.21
CA TRP A 94 -1.76 7.76 6.34
C TRP A 94 -0.35 7.37 5.88
N LEU A 95 -0.23 6.53 4.84
CA LEU A 95 1.04 6.05 4.32
C LEU A 95 1.91 7.21 3.81
N THR A 96 1.35 8.12 2.98
CA THR A 96 2.11 9.26 2.47
C THR A 96 2.54 10.19 3.59
N THR A 97 1.71 10.37 4.62
CA THR A 97 2.08 11.14 5.82
C THR A 97 3.26 10.52 6.57
N GLU A 98 3.30 9.20 6.73
CA GLU A 98 4.41 8.51 7.40
C GLU A 98 5.69 8.54 6.57
N VAL A 99 5.59 8.32 5.25
CA VAL A 99 6.72 8.46 4.33
C VAL A 99 7.27 9.89 4.33
N TYR A 100 6.40 10.91 4.33
CA TYR A 100 6.81 12.31 4.42
C TYR A 100 7.60 12.60 5.69
N LYS A 101 7.09 12.18 6.86
CA LYS A 101 7.81 12.32 8.14
C LYS A 101 9.16 11.60 8.11
N LEU A 102 9.19 10.40 7.53
CA LEU A 102 10.41 9.60 7.39
C LEU A 102 11.44 10.31 6.49
N LEU A 103 11.03 10.93 5.39
CA LEU A 103 11.93 11.70 4.52
C LEU A 103 12.56 12.88 5.26
N LEU A 104 11.77 13.62 6.05
CA LEU A 104 12.23 14.79 6.84
C LEU A 104 13.30 14.46 7.90
N THR A 105 13.51 13.18 8.23
CA THR A 105 14.60 12.80 9.13
C THR A 105 15.98 13.03 8.51
N VAL A 106 16.09 12.97 7.17
CA VAL A 106 17.35 13.17 6.43
C VAL A 106 17.27 14.37 5.47
N LYS A 107 16.19 14.51 4.69
CA LYS A 107 15.99 15.61 3.73
C LYS A 107 15.10 16.68 4.36
N LYS A 108 15.68 17.75 4.91
CA LYS A 108 14.94 18.79 5.68
C LYS A 108 13.98 19.63 4.84
N ASP A 109 14.21 19.70 3.54
CA ASP A 109 13.39 20.38 2.54
C ASP A 109 12.45 19.41 1.80
N ALA A 110 12.28 18.17 2.29
CA ALA A 110 11.33 17.23 1.69
C ALA A 110 9.92 17.84 1.66
N THR A 111 9.20 17.55 0.59
CA THR A 111 7.84 18.04 0.34
C THR A 111 6.83 16.91 0.40
N LYS A 112 5.54 17.24 0.57
CA LYS A 112 4.47 16.23 0.42
C LYS A 112 4.48 15.59 -0.97
N SER A 113 4.85 16.36 -2.00
CA SER A 113 5.00 15.84 -3.35
C SER A 113 6.04 14.72 -3.44
N ASP A 114 7.12 14.77 -2.64
CA ASP A 114 8.11 13.69 -2.61
C ASP A 114 7.53 12.38 -2.05
N SER A 115 6.69 12.46 -1.01
CA SER A 115 5.95 11.28 -0.52
C SER A 115 4.87 10.79 -1.47
N ASP A 116 4.21 11.70 -2.20
CA ASP A 116 3.21 11.34 -3.19
C ASP A 116 3.88 10.64 -4.40
N MET A 117 5.03 11.14 -4.87
CA MET A 117 5.81 10.45 -5.91
C MET A 117 6.25 9.05 -5.49
N PHE A 118 6.56 8.84 -4.20
CA PHE A 118 6.85 7.51 -3.67
C PHE A 118 5.64 6.58 -3.78
N LEU A 119 4.44 7.05 -3.40
CA LEU A 119 3.20 6.30 -3.56
C LEU A 119 2.86 6.03 -5.04
N PHE A 120 3.01 7.01 -5.92
CA PHE A 120 2.72 6.78 -7.35
C PHE A 120 3.70 5.80 -7.99
N THR A 121 4.97 5.81 -7.58
CA THR A 121 5.96 4.85 -8.09
C THR A 121 5.65 3.43 -7.63
N LEU A 122 5.25 3.24 -6.36
CA LEU A 122 4.89 1.90 -5.88
C LEU A 122 3.61 1.38 -6.56
N GLU A 123 2.61 2.24 -6.78
CA GLU A 123 1.38 1.87 -7.50
C GLU A 123 1.68 1.54 -8.97
N GLY A 124 2.55 2.32 -9.62
CA GLY A 124 3.04 2.04 -10.97
C GLY A 124 3.82 0.72 -11.07
N ALA A 125 4.59 0.36 -10.04
CA ALA A 125 5.29 -0.91 -9.97
C ALA A 125 4.32 -2.10 -9.90
N ILE A 126 3.21 -1.97 -9.15
CA ILE A 126 2.15 -3.00 -9.12
C ILE A 126 1.53 -3.16 -10.52
N ILE A 127 1.24 -2.05 -11.21
CA ILE A 127 0.69 -2.09 -12.57
C ILE A 127 1.63 -2.82 -13.52
N GLN A 128 2.93 -2.54 -13.47
CA GLN A 128 3.93 -3.24 -14.30
C GLN A 128 4.01 -4.73 -13.97
N LEU A 129 3.92 -5.12 -12.69
CA LEU A 129 3.92 -6.52 -12.29
C LEU A 129 2.68 -7.30 -12.75
N LEU A 130 1.56 -6.61 -12.97
CA LEU A 130 0.36 -7.21 -13.53
C LEU A 130 0.49 -7.48 -15.05
N ASP A 131 1.47 -6.88 -15.72
CA ASP A 131 1.84 -7.19 -17.09
C ASP A 131 2.92 -8.27 -17.12
N GLU A 132 2.52 -9.51 -17.40
CA GLU A 132 3.42 -10.68 -17.45
C GLU A 132 4.57 -10.54 -18.46
N THR A 133 4.51 -9.57 -19.38
CA THR A 133 5.55 -9.33 -20.40
C THR A 133 6.67 -8.41 -19.93
N MET A 134 6.45 -7.62 -18.88
CA MET A 134 7.34 -6.50 -18.50
C MET A 134 8.46 -6.89 -17.52
N GLY A 135 8.42 -8.11 -16.96
CA GLY A 135 9.38 -8.57 -15.95
C GLY A 135 9.34 -7.78 -14.64
N ASP A 136 10.16 -8.16 -13.65
CA ASP A 136 10.20 -7.46 -12.35
C ASP A 136 11.15 -6.26 -12.39
N THR A 137 10.58 -5.05 -12.47
CA THR A 137 11.30 -3.77 -12.54
C THR A 137 11.39 -3.04 -11.19
N ARG A 138 10.91 -3.65 -10.09
CA ARG A 138 10.74 -2.97 -8.79
C ARG A 138 12.01 -2.33 -8.26
N GLU A 139 13.15 -3.02 -8.35
CA GLU A 139 14.44 -2.50 -7.91
C GLU A 139 14.85 -1.25 -8.69
N LEU A 140 14.61 -1.26 -10.01
CA LEU A 140 14.92 -0.15 -10.89
C LEU A 140 14.03 1.06 -10.59
N LEU A 141 12.72 0.85 -10.47
CA LEU A 141 11.76 1.89 -10.09
C LEU A 141 12.10 2.49 -8.72
N PHE A 142 12.44 1.66 -7.74
CA PHE A 142 12.88 2.10 -6.42
C PHE A 142 14.15 2.96 -6.49
N ALA A 143 15.13 2.57 -7.30
CA ALA A 143 16.34 3.38 -7.51
C ALA A 143 16.01 4.74 -8.17
N TYR A 144 15.14 4.75 -9.17
CA TYR A 144 14.73 5.99 -9.85
C TYR A 144 13.98 6.96 -8.95
N ILE A 145 13.03 6.48 -8.14
CA ILE A 145 12.30 7.38 -7.23
C ILE A 145 13.21 7.96 -6.16
N LEU A 146 14.17 7.19 -5.64
CA LEU A 146 15.16 7.76 -4.71
C LEU A 146 16.02 8.84 -5.39
N LYS A 147 16.47 8.62 -6.63
CA LYS A 147 17.17 9.67 -7.39
C LYS A 147 16.27 10.90 -7.55
N GLY A 148 15.01 10.72 -7.93
CA GLY A 148 14.05 11.82 -8.10
C GLY A 148 13.71 12.58 -6.82
N ILE A 149 13.80 11.95 -5.63
CA ILE A 149 13.52 12.63 -4.35
C ILE A 149 14.78 13.35 -3.82
N PHE A 150 15.96 12.76 -3.96
CA PHE A 150 17.18 13.25 -3.31
C PHE A 150 18.10 14.07 -4.23
N LEU A 151 17.99 13.91 -5.54
CA LEU A 151 18.85 14.55 -6.54
C LEU A 151 18.06 15.48 -7.47
N LYS A 152 16.94 16.03 -6.99
CA LYS A 152 16.25 17.16 -7.67
C LYS A 152 17.22 18.35 -7.69
N ASP A 153 17.69 18.70 -8.89
CA ASP A 153 18.31 19.97 -9.21
C ASP A 153 17.24 21.09 -9.27
#